data_AF-A0A7N2M7E5-F1
#
_entry.id   AF-A0A7N2M7E5-F1
#
_cell.length_a   1.000
_cell.length_b   1.000
_cell.length_c   1.000
_cell.angle_alpha   90.00
_cell.angle_beta   90.00
_cell.angle_gamma   90.00
#
_symmetry.space_group_name_H-M   'P 1'
#
loop_
_entity.id
_entity.type
_entity.pdbx_description
1 polymer ?
#
loop_
_entity_poly.entity_id
_entity_poly.type
_entity_poly.pdbx_seq_one_letter_code
_entity_poly.pdbx_strand_id
1 'polypeptide(L)'
;MQAVSYTDVAFSFPLPASCLSLKNESEVKAYYNSSSIPTATIQKSIGENDELAPIRSLLFPHLTAPGVDILAPWLEAIIVIGDEGDTRIVPYNIISVTSMSCQHATAAAAYVKSFHLTWSPAAIKSTLMTTAYPMGVDKNTDAEFAYGTNHINPTRAINPGLVYDVGEIDYVNFLCGQGYSNHSLRLVAGL
;
A
#
# COMPACT_ATOMS: atom_id res chain seq x y z
N MET A 1 20.43 7.39 5.08
CA MET A 1 19.77 8.40 4.21
C MET A 1 20.30 8.19 2.80
N GLN A 2 19.72 7.23 2.08
CA GLN A 2 20.12 6.89 0.70
C GLN A 2 18.98 7.23 -0.25
N ALA A 3 19.38 7.73 -1.41
CA ALA A 3 18.56 8.34 -2.44
C ALA A 3 17.37 7.45 -2.83
N VAL A 4 16.17 7.90 -2.49
CA VAL A 4 14.95 7.38 -3.10
C VAL A 4 14.92 7.93 -4.52
N SER A 5 15.17 7.09 -5.51
CA SER A 5 14.87 7.44 -6.89
C SER A 5 13.37 7.70 -6.97
N TYR A 6 12.97 8.96 -7.13
CA TYR A 6 11.57 9.28 -7.38
C TYR A 6 11.17 8.63 -8.70
N THR A 7 10.45 7.52 -8.61
CA THR A 7 9.60 7.01 -9.70
C THR A 7 8.44 8.00 -9.84
N ASP A 8 8.03 8.29 -11.07
CA ASP A 8 6.89 9.15 -11.35
C ASP A 8 5.68 8.66 -10.55
N VAL A 9 5.13 9.54 -9.72
CA VAL A 9 4.02 9.24 -8.79
C VAL A 9 2.90 10.20 -9.12
N ALA A 10 1.66 9.71 -9.14
CA ALA A 10 0.51 10.49 -9.58
C ALA A 10 0.00 11.49 -8.53
N PHE A 11 0.90 12.26 -7.90
CA PHE A 11 0.52 13.36 -7.01
C PHE A 11 -0.21 14.45 -7.80
N SER A 12 -1.33 14.89 -7.26
CA SER A 12 -2.09 16.01 -7.81
C SER A 12 -1.48 17.32 -7.33
N PHE A 13 -1.24 18.25 -8.27
CA PHE A 13 -0.78 19.61 -8.00
C PHE A 13 -1.83 20.64 -8.48
N PRO A 14 -1.87 21.85 -7.88
CA PRO A 14 -2.81 22.90 -8.29
C PRO A 14 -2.43 23.51 -9.65
N LEU A 15 -1.17 23.37 -10.07
CA LEU A 15 -0.65 23.79 -11.37
C LEU A 15 -0.06 22.59 -12.12
N PRO A 16 0.07 22.67 -13.47
CA PRO A 16 0.79 21.64 -14.23
C PRO A 16 2.22 21.49 -13.71
N ALA A 17 2.53 20.31 -13.15
CA ALA A 17 3.81 19.99 -12.55
C ALA A 17 4.15 18.51 -12.78
N SER A 18 5.45 18.20 -12.74
CA SER A 18 5.97 16.83 -12.80
C SER A 18 7.21 16.73 -11.92
N CYS A 19 7.33 15.64 -11.16
CA CYS A 19 8.49 15.37 -10.34
C CYS A 19 9.53 14.62 -11.16
N LEU A 20 10.73 15.18 -11.27
CA LEU A 20 11.82 14.58 -12.02
C LEU A 20 12.73 13.75 -11.10
N SER A 21 13.27 12.66 -11.63
CA SER A 21 14.35 11.92 -10.98
C SER A 21 15.63 12.77 -10.94
N LEU A 22 16.54 12.47 -10.00
CA LEU A 22 17.82 13.19 -9.88
C LEU A 22 18.65 13.20 -11.17
N LYS A 23 18.56 12.11 -11.95
CA LYS A 23 19.22 12.03 -13.26
C LYS A 23 18.62 13.04 -14.23
N ASN A 24 17.30 13.06 -14.36
CA ASN A 24 16.60 13.97 -15.27
C ASN A 24 16.74 15.44 -14.83
N GLU A 25 16.81 15.70 -13.52
CA GLU A 25 17.07 17.04 -12.98
C GLU A 25 18.42 17.59 -13.51
N SER A 26 19.46 16.76 -13.51
CA SER A 26 20.78 17.17 -13.99
C SER A 26 20.76 17.53 -15.49
N GLU A 27 19.99 16.80 -16.29
CA GLU A 27 19.82 17.03 -17.72
C GLU A 27 19.03 18.32 -18.00
N VAL A 28 17.93 18.55 -17.27
CA VAL A 28 17.14 19.79 -17.37
C VAL A 28 17.96 21.01 -16.95
N LYS A 29 18.77 20.88 -15.89
CA LYS A 29 19.65 21.96 -15.43
C LYS A 29 20.75 22.27 -16.44
N ALA A 30 21.31 21.25 -17.09
CA ALA A 30 22.27 21.43 -18.17
C ALA A 30 21.63 22.14 -19.38
N TYR A 31 20.42 21.72 -19.78
CA TYR A 31 19.64 22.36 -20.83
C TYR A 31 19.39 23.85 -20.53
N TYR A 32 18.91 24.17 -19.33
CA TYR A 32 18.65 25.54 -18.89
C TYR A 32 19.90 26.43 -19.00
N ASN A 33 21.07 25.94 -18.57
CA ASN A 33 22.32 26.70 -18.62
C ASN A 33 22.89 26.85 -20.03
N SER A 34 22.57 25.94 -20.95
CA SER A 34 23.10 25.93 -22.32
C SER A 34 22.29 26.76 -23.32
N SER A 35 21.03 27.07 -23.01
CA SER A 35 20.11 27.77 -23.92
C SER A 35 19.91 29.22 -23.50
N SER A 36 19.95 30.14 -24.46
CA SER A 36 19.68 31.56 -24.19
C SER A 36 18.21 31.86 -23.86
N ILE A 37 17.27 30.99 -24.31
CA ILE A 37 15.84 31.11 -24.03
C ILE A 37 15.27 29.68 -23.87
N PRO A 38 15.41 29.06 -22.69
CA PRO A 38 14.92 27.70 -22.47
C PRO A 38 13.39 27.67 -22.42
N THR A 39 12.78 26.72 -23.14
CA THR A 39 11.33 26.49 -23.19
C THR A 39 11.03 25.02 -22.96
N ALA A 40 9.99 24.71 -22.17
CA ALA A 40 9.56 23.34 -21.90
C ALA A 40 8.03 23.23 -21.94
N THR A 41 7.53 22.01 -22.14
CA THR A 41 6.09 21.71 -22.14
C THR A 41 5.84 20.50 -21.26
N ILE A 42 4.91 20.64 -20.32
CA ILE A 42 4.45 19.53 -19.46
C ILE A 42 3.20 18.93 -20.11
N GLN A 43 3.26 17.66 -20.47
CA GLN A 43 2.15 16.93 -21.05
C GLN A 43 1.23 16.35 -19.98
N LYS A 44 0.04 15.88 -20.40
CA LYS A 44 -0.90 15.18 -19.52
C LYS A 44 -0.31 13.82 -19.07
N SER A 45 -0.56 13.44 -17.82
CA SER A 45 -0.16 12.14 -17.27
C SER A 45 -0.73 10.97 -18.09
N ILE A 46 0.07 9.91 -18.21
CA ILE A 46 -0.29 8.62 -18.81
C ILE A 46 -0.11 7.52 -17.76
N GLY A 47 -0.89 6.45 -17.86
CA GLY A 47 -0.73 5.28 -16.99
C GLY A 47 0.18 4.24 -17.64
N GLU A 48 1.08 3.67 -16.85
CA GLU A 48 1.88 2.50 -17.24
C GLU A 48 1.60 1.34 -16.28
N ASN A 49 1.69 0.11 -16.79
CA ASN A 49 1.60 -1.08 -15.95
C ASN A 49 2.98 -1.37 -15.35
N ASP A 50 3.14 -1.12 -14.05
CA ASP A 50 4.28 -1.63 -13.27
C ASP A 50 3.81 -2.85 -12.46
N GLU A 51 4.38 -4.02 -12.75
CA GLU A 51 4.12 -5.25 -11.99
C GLU A 51 4.78 -5.22 -10.61
N LEU A 52 5.71 -4.29 -10.38
CA LEU A 52 6.48 -4.17 -9.14
C LEU A 52 5.98 -2.98 -8.32
N ALA A 53 5.05 -3.22 -7.41
CA ALA A 53 4.52 -2.17 -6.54
C ALA A 53 5.62 -1.63 -5.59
N PRO A 54 5.93 -0.31 -5.61
CA PRO A 54 6.82 0.29 -4.64
C PRO A 54 6.14 0.32 -3.26
N ILE A 55 6.89 -0.03 -2.22
CA ILE A 55 6.35 -0.15 -0.87
C ILE A 55 6.81 1.02 -0.03
N ARG A 56 5.86 1.72 0.57
CA ARG A 56 6.12 2.77 1.56
C ARG A 56 5.34 2.47 2.84
N SER A 57 5.87 1.57 3.66
CA SER A 57 5.37 1.32 5.01
C SER A 57 6.54 1.03 5.95
N LEU A 58 6.66 1.82 7.02
CA LEU A 58 7.70 1.73 8.05
C LEU A 58 7.26 0.85 9.24
N LEU A 59 6.14 0.14 9.15
CA LEU A 59 5.61 -0.68 10.24
C LEU A 59 5.41 -2.11 9.74
N PHE A 60 6.08 -3.06 10.40
CA PHE A 60 6.10 -4.51 10.13
C PHE A 60 4.81 -5.01 9.48
N PRO A 61 4.72 -5.05 8.14
CA PRO A 61 3.50 -5.51 7.48
C PRO A 61 3.48 -7.03 7.50
N HIS A 62 2.30 -7.62 7.65
CA HIS A 62 2.15 -9.07 7.51
C HIS A 62 2.10 -9.49 6.03
N LEU A 63 1.62 -8.61 5.16
CA LEU A 63 1.45 -8.80 3.72
C LEU A 63 1.33 -7.43 3.02
N THR A 64 1.41 -7.40 1.69
CA THR A 64 1.30 -6.20 0.87
C THR A 64 0.09 -6.25 -0.06
N ALA A 65 -0.61 -5.13 -0.19
CA ALA A 65 -1.74 -4.96 -1.10
C ALA A 65 -1.68 -3.59 -1.81
N PRO A 66 -2.36 -3.41 -2.95
CA PRO A 66 -2.31 -2.16 -3.71
C PRO A 66 -2.76 -0.94 -2.87
N GLY A 67 -1.92 0.10 -2.83
CA GLY A 67 -2.21 1.33 -2.09
C GLY A 67 -1.53 2.59 -2.61
N VAL A 68 -0.87 2.48 -3.76
CA VAL A 68 -0.24 3.61 -4.47
C VAL A 68 -1.06 3.85 -5.73
N ASP A 69 -1.37 5.11 -5.97
CA ASP A 69 -2.09 5.65 -7.13
C ASP A 69 -3.42 4.93 -7.39
N ILE A 70 -4.19 4.75 -6.32
CA ILE A 70 -5.49 4.10 -6.35
C ILE A 70 -6.56 5.12 -6.73
N LEU A 71 -7.23 4.87 -7.86
CA LEU A 71 -8.44 5.57 -8.27
C LEU A 71 -9.63 5.07 -7.45
N ALA A 72 -10.25 5.96 -6.67
CA ALA A 72 -11.40 5.63 -5.84
C ALA A 72 -12.47 6.74 -5.89
N PRO A 73 -13.74 6.42 -5.56
CA PRO A 73 -14.78 7.43 -5.41
C PRO A 73 -14.37 8.51 -4.41
N TRP A 74 -14.70 9.76 -4.73
CA TRP A 74 -14.38 10.92 -3.92
C TRP A 74 -15.64 11.74 -3.63
N LEU A 75 -15.65 12.42 -2.49
CA LEU A 75 -16.79 13.22 -2.12
C LEU A 75 -16.82 14.51 -2.94
N GLU A 76 -17.90 14.74 -3.69
CA GLU A 76 -18.11 15.96 -4.48
C GLU A 76 -18.31 17.25 -3.64
N ALA A 77 -18.12 17.16 -2.32
CA ALA A 77 -18.11 18.29 -1.40
C ALA A 77 -16.69 18.69 -0.96
N ILE A 78 -15.64 17.98 -1.42
CA ILE A 78 -14.26 18.19 -1.00
C ILE A 78 -13.37 18.41 -2.23
N ILE A 79 -12.56 19.46 -2.18
CA ILE A 79 -11.57 19.77 -3.22
C ILE A 79 -10.44 18.72 -3.26
N VAL A 80 -9.86 18.48 -4.43
CA VAL A 80 -8.92 17.38 -4.66
C VAL A 80 -7.65 17.46 -3.81
N ILE A 81 -7.04 18.65 -3.70
CA ILE A 81 -5.75 18.84 -3.02
C ILE A 81 -5.90 19.38 -1.60
N GLY A 82 -6.93 20.19 -1.32
CA GLY A 82 -7.09 20.84 -0.02
C GLY A 82 -6.37 22.19 0.14
N ASP A 83 -5.70 22.68 -0.91
CA ASP A 83 -4.93 23.95 -0.87
C ASP A 83 -5.74 25.17 -1.33
N GLU A 84 -5.36 26.35 -0.82
CA GLU A 84 -5.91 27.64 -1.25
C GLU A 84 -5.60 27.87 -2.75
N GLY A 85 -6.60 27.65 -3.59
CA GLY A 85 -6.51 27.84 -5.04
C GLY A 85 -7.01 26.66 -5.87
N ASP A 86 -7.17 25.47 -5.28
CA ASP A 86 -7.78 24.33 -5.98
C ASP A 86 -9.31 24.33 -5.82
N THR A 87 -10.02 24.55 -6.92
CA THR A 87 -11.49 24.51 -6.98
C THR A 87 -12.03 23.26 -7.68
N ARG A 88 -11.16 22.30 -8.00
CA ARG A 88 -11.57 21.09 -8.71
C ARG A 88 -12.37 20.19 -7.78
N ILE A 89 -13.57 19.86 -8.23
CA ILE A 89 -14.46 18.87 -7.62
C ILE A 89 -14.64 17.76 -8.64
N VAL A 90 -14.35 16.53 -8.23
CA VAL A 90 -14.39 15.35 -9.09
C VAL A 90 -15.05 14.18 -8.36
N PRO A 91 -15.79 13.32 -9.07
CA PRO A 91 -16.42 12.13 -8.48
C PRO A 91 -15.42 11.01 -8.13
N TYR A 92 -14.20 11.08 -8.68
CA TYR A 92 -13.13 10.11 -8.42
C TYR A 92 -11.79 10.82 -8.24
N ASN A 93 -10.97 10.32 -7.34
CA ASN A 93 -9.64 10.86 -7.05
C ASN A 93 -8.59 9.73 -7.03
N ILE A 94 -7.34 10.06 -7.36
CA ILE A 94 -6.19 9.15 -7.31
C ILE A 94 -5.37 9.52 -6.09
N ILE A 95 -5.26 8.59 -5.13
CA ILE A 95 -4.46 8.82 -3.91
C ILE A 95 -3.60 7.63 -3.55
N SER A 96 -2.48 7.94 -2.88
CA SER A 96 -1.46 6.99 -2.46
C SER A 96 -1.37 6.95 -0.93
N VAL A 97 -2.00 5.95 -0.29
CA VAL A 97 -2.02 5.80 1.19
C VAL A 97 -2.12 4.34 1.59
N THR A 98 -1.49 3.96 2.71
CA THR A 98 -1.59 2.61 3.32
C THR A 98 -3.01 2.22 3.71
N SER A 99 -3.91 3.18 3.96
CA SER A 99 -5.34 2.93 4.17
C SER A 99 -6.01 2.31 2.94
N MET A 100 -5.56 2.65 1.73
CA MET A 100 -6.05 2.04 0.49
C MET A 100 -5.60 0.58 0.36
N SER A 101 -4.38 0.26 0.79
CA SER A 101 -3.92 -1.15 0.92
C SER A 101 -4.79 -1.94 1.90
N CYS A 102 -5.17 -1.33 3.03
CA CYS A 102 -6.03 -1.97 4.03
C CYS A 102 -7.41 -2.34 3.44
N GLN A 103 -8.01 -1.45 2.63
CA GLN A 103 -9.28 -1.73 1.96
C GLN A 103 -9.17 -2.91 0.97
N HIS A 104 -8.10 -2.96 0.17
CA HIS A 104 -7.85 -4.09 -0.73
C HIS A 104 -7.64 -5.41 0.02
N ALA A 105 -6.84 -5.39 1.09
CA ALA A 105 -6.65 -6.57 1.95
C ALA A 105 -7.96 -7.03 2.60
N THR A 106 -8.80 -6.09 3.03
CA THR A 106 -10.13 -6.39 3.60
C THR A 106 -11.06 -7.02 2.56
N ALA A 107 -11.10 -6.48 1.34
CA ALA A 107 -11.87 -7.05 0.25
C ALA A 107 -11.39 -8.46 -0.12
N ALA A 108 -10.08 -8.69 -0.16
CA ALA A 108 -9.50 -10.01 -0.37
C ALA A 108 -9.88 -11.00 0.74
N ALA A 109 -9.84 -10.58 2.00
CA ALA A 109 -10.27 -11.41 3.13
C ALA A 109 -11.76 -11.76 3.05
N ALA A 110 -12.62 -10.78 2.72
CA ALA A 110 -14.05 -11.01 2.53
C ALA A 110 -14.33 -11.95 1.34
N TYR A 111 -13.58 -11.81 0.24
CA TYR A 111 -13.64 -12.70 -0.91
C TYR A 111 -13.33 -14.15 -0.48
N VAL A 112 -12.22 -14.40 0.21
CA VAL A 112 -11.89 -15.74 0.74
C VAL A 112 -12.96 -16.25 1.70
N LYS A 113 -13.45 -15.40 2.61
CA LYS A 113 -14.53 -15.75 3.56
C LYS A 113 -15.80 -16.21 2.86
N SER A 114 -16.13 -15.64 1.70
CA SER A 114 -17.33 -16.02 0.94
C SER A 114 -17.29 -17.46 0.41
N PHE A 115 -16.10 -18.00 0.16
CA PHE A 115 -15.90 -19.41 -0.22
C PHE A 115 -15.71 -20.33 1.00
N HIS A 116 -15.24 -19.79 2.12
CA HIS A 116 -14.94 -20.53 3.35
C HIS A 116 -15.61 -19.93 4.58
N LEU A 117 -16.93 -20.03 4.65
CA LEU A 117 -17.76 -19.38 5.67
C LEU A 117 -17.42 -19.81 7.11
N THR A 118 -16.86 -21.01 7.31
CA THR A 118 -16.51 -21.55 8.63
C THR A 118 -15.09 -21.21 9.07
N TRP A 119 -14.24 -20.69 8.19
CA TRP A 119 -12.84 -20.42 8.54
C TRP A 119 -12.71 -19.29 9.56
N SER A 120 -11.79 -19.46 10.50
CA SER A 120 -11.45 -18.44 11.47
C SER A 120 -10.80 -17.21 10.79
N PRO A 121 -10.74 -16.05 11.47
CA PRO A 121 -9.96 -14.91 10.99
C PRO A 121 -8.47 -15.27 10.79
N ALA A 122 -7.92 -16.15 11.62
CA ALA A 122 -6.54 -16.59 11.52
C ALA A 122 -6.29 -17.47 10.29
N ALA A 123 -7.21 -18.40 9.99
CA ALA A 123 -7.13 -19.21 8.78
C ALA A 123 -7.15 -18.33 7.52
N ILE A 124 -8.03 -17.32 7.45
CA ILE A 124 -8.11 -16.39 6.32
C ILE A 124 -6.83 -15.55 6.20
N LYS A 125 -6.30 -15.04 7.32
CA LYS A 125 -5.02 -14.35 7.33
C LYS A 125 -3.91 -15.27 6.82
N SER A 126 -3.87 -16.52 7.28
CA SER A 126 -2.87 -17.50 6.86
C SER A 126 -2.91 -17.74 5.35
N THR A 127 -4.08 -17.89 4.73
CA THR A 127 -4.14 -18.16 3.29
C THR A 127 -3.69 -16.99 2.45
N LEU A 128 -4.07 -15.77 2.83
CA LEU A 128 -3.63 -14.56 2.14
C LEU A 128 -2.11 -14.41 2.22
N MET A 129 -1.50 -14.83 3.33
CA MET A 129 -0.05 -14.81 3.52
C MET A 129 0.66 -15.93 2.75
N THR A 130 0.20 -17.18 2.81
CA THR A 130 0.90 -18.34 2.22
C THR A 130 0.73 -18.45 0.70
N THR A 131 -0.25 -17.76 0.12
CA THR A 131 -0.53 -17.81 -1.33
C THR A 131 -0.09 -16.55 -2.09
N ALA A 132 0.50 -15.58 -1.39
CA ALA A 132 0.97 -14.33 -1.95
C ALA A 132 2.02 -14.53 -3.07
N TYR A 133 2.06 -13.61 -4.03
CA TYR A 133 3.06 -13.56 -5.09
C TYR A 133 4.39 -13.06 -4.53
N PRO A 134 5.52 -13.76 -4.73
CA PRO A 134 6.84 -13.31 -4.30
C PRO A 134 7.17 -11.91 -4.84
N MET A 135 7.72 -11.04 -3.99
CA MET A 135 8.23 -9.74 -4.42
C MET A 135 9.75 -9.74 -4.48
N GLY A 136 10.29 -9.03 -5.47
CA GLY A 136 11.73 -8.92 -5.67
C GLY A 136 12.42 -8.13 -4.55
N VAL A 137 13.51 -8.68 -4.02
CA VAL A 137 14.35 -8.06 -2.98
C VAL A 137 15.16 -6.88 -3.57
N ASP A 138 15.42 -6.88 -4.88
CA ASP A 138 16.26 -5.89 -5.56
C ASP A 138 15.80 -4.44 -5.38
N LYS A 139 14.47 -4.23 -5.30
CA LYS A 139 13.86 -2.90 -5.04
C LYS A 139 13.39 -2.73 -3.59
N ASN A 140 13.44 -3.80 -2.77
CA ASN A 140 12.95 -3.83 -1.40
C ASN A 140 14.03 -4.41 -0.48
N THR A 141 15.06 -3.62 -0.18
CA THR A 141 16.23 -4.06 0.59
C THR A 141 15.91 -4.50 2.02
N ASP A 142 14.81 -4.00 2.57
CA ASP A 142 14.32 -4.38 3.90
C ASP A 142 13.53 -5.71 3.88
N ALA A 143 13.39 -6.33 2.69
CA ALA A 143 12.77 -7.64 2.47
C ALA A 143 11.43 -7.80 3.22
N GLU A 144 11.30 -8.82 4.07
CA GLU A 144 10.07 -9.10 4.82
C GLU A 144 9.67 -7.96 5.77
N PHE A 145 10.60 -7.09 6.17
CA PHE A 145 10.28 -5.88 6.93
C PHE A 145 9.64 -4.78 6.08
N ALA A 146 9.87 -4.80 4.76
CA ALA A 146 9.14 -3.95 3.82
C ALA A 146 7.78 -4.55 3.45
N TYR A 147 7.69 -5.86 3.18
CA TYR A 147 6.50 -6.46 2.55
C TYR A 147 5.80 -7.61 3.27
N GLY A 148 6.34 -8.06 4.39
CA GLY A 148 5.83 -9.25 5.08
C GLY A 148 5.94 -10.49 4.20
N THR A 149 4.82 -11.15 3.97
CA THR A 149 4.73 -12.40 3.19
C THR A 149 4.52 -12.20 1.69
N ASN A 150 4.76 -11.00 1.18
CA ASN A 150 4.68 -10.58 -0.23
C ASN A 150 3.28 -10.04 -0.66
N HIS A 151 3.02 -9.97 -1.98
CA HIS A 151 1.84 -9.31 -2.55
C HIS A 151 0.63 -10.24 -2.59
N ILE A 152 -0.53 -9.77 -2.10
CA ILE A 152 -1.73 -10.61 -1.99
C ILE A 152 -2.17 -11.24 -3.31
N ASN A 153 -2.67 -12.47 -3.23
CA ASN A 153 -3.23 -13.19 -4.36
C ASN A 153 -4.59 -13.79 -4.01
N PRO A 154 -5.69 -13.02 -4.15
CA PRO A 154 -7.02 -13.46 -3.72
C PRO A 154 -7.50 -14.72 -4.45
N THR A 155 -7.12 -14.92 -5.72
CA THR A 155 -7.55 -16.07 -6.52
C THR A 155 -6.86 -17.36 -6.14
N ARG A 156 -5.63 -17.32 -5.61
CA ARG A 156 -4.98 -18.50 -5.02
C ARG A 156 -5.39 -18.73 -3.56
N ALA A 157 -5.71 -17.68 -2.82
CA ALA A 157 -6.05 -17.75 -1.40
C ALA A 157 -7.33 -18.55 -1.08
N ILE A 158 -8.20 -18.79 -2.08
CA ILE A 158 -9.37 -19.68 -1.92
C ILE A 158 -8.99 -21.17 -1.86
N ASN A 159 -7.83 -21.58 -2.36
CA ASN A 159 -7.39 -22.98 -2.37
C ASN A 159 -5.90 -23.06 -1.96
N PRO A 160 -5.58 -22.78 -0.68
CA PRO A 160 -4.21 -22.66 -0.18
C PRO A 160 -3.50 -24.01 0.02
N GLY A 161 -4.23 -25.13 -0.02
CA GLY A 161 -3.76 -26.46 0.39
C GLY A 161 -3.73 -26.63 1.92
N LEU A 162 -2.94 -25.83 2.62
CA LEU A 162 -2.80 -25.85 4.09
C LEU A 162 -3.04 -24.47 4.69
N VAL A 163 -3.59 -24.43 5.91
CA VAL A 163 -3.79 -23.21 6.69
C VAL A 163 -3.17 -23.36 8.09
N TYR A 164 -2.59 -22.28 8.61
CA TYR A 164 -2.17 -22.16 10.00
C TYR A 164 -3.30 -21.49 10.78
N ASP A 165 -4.11 -22.29 11.47
CA ASP A 165 -5.24 -21.80 12.25
C ASP A 165 -4.87 -21.62 13.73
N VAL A 166 -5.50 -20.63 14.38
CA VAL A 166 -5.29 -20.30 15.79
C VAL A 166 -6.56 -19.67 16.36
N GLY A 167 -6.94 -20.07 17.59
CA GLY A 167 -8.13 -19.61 18.29
C GLY A 167 -7.84 -18.48 19.28
N GLU A 168 -8.91 -17.92 19.86
CA GLU A 168 -8.81 -16.85 20.87
C GLU A 168 -7.98 -17.28 22.10
N ILE A 169 -8.15 -18.51 22.56
CA ILE A 169 -7.44 -19.05 23.72
C ILE A 169 -5.93 -19.11 23.51
N ASP A 170 -5.48 -19.33 22.28
CA ASP A 170 -4.06 -19.37 21.94
C ASP A 170 -3.44 -17.97 22.03
N TYR A 171 -4.16 -16.93 21.64
CA TYR A 171 -3.73 -15.54 21.84
C TYR A 171 -3.66 -15.17 23.32
N VAL A 172 -4.63 -15.62 24.13
CA VAL A 172 -4.59 -15.44 25.59
C VAL A 172 -3.39 -16.16 26.18
N ASN A 173 -3.15 -17.42 25.80
CA ASN A 173 -1.98 -18.19 26.25
C ASN A 173 -0.66 -17.54 25.84
N PHE A 174 -0.58 -16.99 24.62
CA PHE A 174 0.58 -16.23 24.16
C PHE A 174 0.84 -15.01 25.04
N LEU A 175 -0.19 -14.20 25.31
CA LEU A 175 -0.06 -13.01 26.16
C LEU A 175 0.27 -13.38 27.61
N CYS A 176 -0.30 -14.46 28.16
CA CYS A 176 0.10 -15.01 29.46
C CYS A 176 1.59 -15.37 29.47
N GLY A 177 2.10 -16.03 28.42
CA GLY A 177 3.51 -16.39 28.27
C GLY A 177 4.44 -15.19 28.14
N GLN A 178 3.95 -14.04 27.65
CA GLN A 178 4.68 -12.77 27.62
C GLN A 178 4.67 -12.03 28.98
N GLY A 179 4.02 -12.57 30.01
CA GLY A 179 3.97 -11.99 31.35
C GLY A 179 2.89 -10.92 31.54
N TYR A 180 1.88 -10.85 30.67
CA TYR A 180 0.75 -9.93 30.86
C TYR A 180 -0.06 -10.30 32.10
N SER A 181 -0.46 -9.29 32.87
CA SER A 181 -1.27 -9.49 34.07
C SER A 181 -2.72 -9.88 33.72
N ASN A 182 -3.40 -10.57 34.64
CA ASN A 182 -4.82 -10.88 34.51
C ASN A 182 -5.69 -9.63 34.28
N HIS A 183 -5.31 -8.48 34.86
CA HIS A 183 -6.01 -7.22 34.65
C HIS A 183 -5.89 -6.74 33.20
N SER A 184 -4.68 -6.76 32.64
CA SER A 184 -4.43 -6.40 31.24
C SER A 184 -5.14 -7.34 30.27
N LEU A 185 -5.15 -8.64 30.57
CA LEU A 185 -5.83 -9.65 29.76
C LEU A 185 -7.33 -9.46 29.74
N ARG A 186 -7.96 -9.14 30.88
CA ARG A 186 -9.39 -8.82 30.96
C ARG A 186 -9.79 -7.62 30.11
N LEU A 187 -8.97 -6.56 30.14
CA LEU A 187 -9.21 -5.37 29.33
C LEU A 187 -9.17 -5.65 27.82
N VAL A 188 -8.24 -6.51 27.38
CA VAL A 188 -8.05 -6.81 25.95
C VAL A 188 -9.02 -7.90 25.46
N ALA A 189 -9.31 -8.91 26.29
CA ALA A 189 -10.20 -10.02 25.94
C ALA A 189 -11.69 -9.71 26.17
N GLY A 190 -12.02 -8.61 26.84
CA GLY A 190 -13.40 -8.26 27.18
C GLY A 190 -14.03 -9.17 28.23
N LEU A 191 -13.21 -9.74 29.13
CA LEU A 191 -13.57 -10.68 30.19
C LEU A 191 -13.68 -10.04 31.58
#